data_AF-A0A0P9EUE3-F1
#
_entry.id   AF-A0A0P9EUE3-F1
#
_cell.length_a   1.000
_cell.length_b   1.000
_cell.length_c   1.000
_cell.angle_alpha   90.00
_cell.angle_beta   90.00
_cell.angle_gamma   90.00
#
_symmetry.space_group_name_H-M   'P 1'
#
loop_
_entity.id
_entity.type
_entity.pdbx_description
1 polymer ?
#
loop_
_entity_poly.entity_id
_entity_poly.type
_entity_poly.pdbx_seq_one_letter_code
_entity_poly.pdbx_strand_id
1 'polypeptide(L)'
;EELFKIPGTNSWMISPSQYATHVSKPTLEFADGALAAVGGGLARMDHALLPEPRIVTMVDAMQADLVADPKYAALFQRIGAAQVELSTDGQFAGEAVLGNFVLDITRAAAGAQMMVSTASSFREPIAPGTITEEAYRAAMPYPNKVLVYTLSGAQVQTLLDYS
;
A
#
# COMPACT_ATOMS: atom_id res chain seq x y z
N GLU A 1 10.39 -7.16 -4.73
CA GLU A 1 10.95 -8.45 -5.15
C GLU A 1 12.15 -8.78 -4.29
N GLU A 2 12.17 -10.01 -3.76
CA GLU A 2 13.32 -10.54 -3.02
C GLU A 2 14.57 -10.60 -3.91
N LEU A 3 15.73 -10.75 -3.29
CA LEU A 3 16.99 -10.87 -4.02
C LEU A 3 17.03 -12.16 -4.86
N PHE A 4 17.27 -12.03 -6.16
CA PHE A 4 17.47 -13.19 -7.04
C PHE A 4 18.50 -12.92 -8.15
N LYS A 5 19.03 -14.00 -8.72
CA LYS A 5 19.93 -13.96 -9.88
C LYS A 5 19.12 -14.14 -11.16
N ILE A 6 19.30 -13.27 -12.15
CA ILE A 6 18.60 -13.38 -13.43
C ILE A 6 19.12 -14.63 -14.17
N PRO A 7 18.24 -15.58 -14.56
CA PRO A 7 18.65 -16.83 -15.20
C PRO A 7 19.52 -16.60 -16.45
N GLY A 8 20.61 -17.36 -16.58
CA GLY A 8 21.52 -17.27 -17.73
C GLY A 8 22.46 -16.07 -17.73
N THR A 9 22.51 -15.26 -16.66
CA THR A 9 23.37 -14.06 -16.57
C THR A 9 24.22 -14.07 -15.30
N ASN A 10 25.06 -13.04 -15.12
CA ASN A 10 25.73 -12.74 -13.84
C ASN A 10 25.10 -11.53 -13.12
N SER A 11 23.88 -11.15 -13.51
CA SER A 11 23.16 -10.00 -12.95
C SER A 11 22.25 -10.44 -11.80
N TRP A 12 22.27 -9.65 -10.72
CA TRP A 12 21.41 -9.82 -9.56
C TRP A 12 20.39 -8.69 -9.50
N MET A 13 19.18 -9.00 -9.06
CA MET A 13 18.08 -8.05 -8.94
C MET A 13 17.46 -8.15 -7.55
N ILE A 14 17.14 -6.98 -6.98
CA ILE A 14 16.39 -6.82 -5.74
C ILE A 14 15.55 -5.55 -5.89
N SER A 15 14.31 -5.56 -5.40
CA SER A 15 13.42 -4.41 -5.49
C SER A 15 12.68 -4.19 -4.18
N PRO A 16 12.89 -3.05 -3.48
CA PRO A 16 12.35 -2.80 -2.14
C PRO A 16 10.86 -2.42 -2.11
N SER A 17 10.09 -2.86 -3.10
CA SER A 17 8.69 -2.48 -3.27
C SER A 17 8.53 -0.94 -3.41
N GLN A 18 7.38 -0.41 -3.05
CA GLN A 18 7.04 1.01 -3.12
C GLN A 18 6.94 1.61 -1.70
N TYR A 19 6.89 2.94 -1.64
CA TYR A 19 6.57 3.72 -0.43
C TYR A 19 7.47 3.47 0.77
N ALA A 20 8.73 3.10 0.52
CA ALA A 20 9.69 2.74 1.57
C ALA A 20 9.18 1.66 2.53
N THR A 21 8.23 0.81 2.11
CA THR A 21 7.76 -0.33 2.91
C THR A 21 8.87 -1.34 3.19
N HIS A 22 9.91 -1.37 2.36
CA HIS A 22 11.12 -2.14 2.59
C HIS A 22 12.36 -1.31 2.26
N VAL A 23 13.49 -1.71 2.83
CA VAL A 23 14.83 -1.24 2.45
C VAL A 23 15.65 -2.45 1.98
N SER A 24 16.25 -2.32 0.79
CA SER A 24 17.16 -3.34 0.26
C SER A 24 18.45 -3.37 1.09
N LYS A 25 18.82 -4.55 1.59
CA LYS A 25 20.06 -4.79 2.33
C LYS A 25 20.90 -5.89 1.66
N PRO A 26 21.44 -5.66 0.46
CA PRO A 26 22.33 -6.62 -0.20
C PRO A 26 23.69 -6.66 0.49
N THR A 27 24.31 -7.83 0.50
CA THR A 27 25.71 -8.04 0.90
C THR A 27 26.48 -8.51 -0.32
N LEU A 28 27.60 -7.86 -0.62
CA LEU A 28 28.45 -8.17 -1.76
C LEU A 28 29.83 -8.60 -1.25
N GLU A 29 30.29 -9.78 -1.67
CA GLU A 29 31.61 -10.30 -1.34
C GLU A 29 32.50 -10.26 -2.57
N PHE A 30 33.71 -9.73 -2.42
CA PHE A 30 34.70 -9.63 -3.49
C PHE A 30 35.94 -10.45 -3.15
N ALA A 31 36.41 -11.23 -4.12
CA ALA A 31 37.65 -11.99 -4.05
C ALA A 31 38.45 -11.76 -5.34
N ASP A 32 39.76 -11.53 -5.20
CA ASP A 32 40.67 -11.30 -6.33
C ASP A 32 40.20 -10.22 -7.33
N GLY A 33 39.54 -9.17 -6.81
CA GLY A 33 39.02 -8.06 -7.62
C GLY A 33 37.73 -8.37 -8.39
N ALA A 34 37.14 -9.56 -8.20
CA ALA A 34 35.88 -9.95 -8.81
C ALA A 34 34.78 -10.16 -7.75
N LEU A 35 33.52 -9.97 -8.16
CA LEU A 35 32.35 -10.27 -7.30
C LEU A 35 32.23 -11.79 -7.15
N ALA A 36 32.41 -12.29 -5.93
CA ALA A 36 32.43 -13.71 -5.58
C ALA A 36 31.06 -14.20 -5.10
N ALA A 37 30.35 -13.40 -4.30
CA ALA A 37 29.03 -13.75 -3.80
C ALA A 37 28.13 -12.53 -3.62
N VAL A 38 26.82 -12.77 -3.72
CA VAL A 38 25.76 -11.80 -3.45
C VAL A 38 24.76 -12.46 -2.51
N GLY A 39 24.44 -11.79 -1.42
CA GLY A 39 23.46 -12.23 -0.44
C GLY A 39 22.67 -11.06 0.14
N GLY A 40 21.96 -11.30 1.24
CA GLY A 40 21.07 -10.32 1.85
C GLY A 40 19.63 -10.44 1.37
N GLY A 41 18.85 -9.37 1.54
CA GLY A 41 17.42 -9.38 1.24
C GLY A 41 16.75 -8.05 1.56
N LEU A 42 15.44 -8.09 1.80
CA LEU A 42 14.65 -6.93 2.17
C LEU A 42 14.48 -6.82 3.69
N ALA A 43 14.65 -5.62 4.23
CA ALA A 43 14.22 -5.29 5.59
C ALA A 43 12.87 -4.58 5.51
N ARG A 44 11.82 -5.16 6.10
CA ARG A 44 10.49 -4.53 6.19
C ARG A 44 10.54 -3.32 7.14
N MET A 45 10.00 -2.19 6.69
CA MET A 45 9.83 -0.98 7.50
C MET A 45 8.48 -1.05 8.18
N ASP A 46 8.44 -1.62 9.38
CA ASP A 46 7.24 -1.76 10.19
C ASP A 46 7.48 -1.33 11.65
N HIS A 47 6.48 -1.52 12.51
CA HIS A 47 6.52 -1.15 13.92
C HIS A 47 7.55 -1.93 14.76
N ALA A 48 8.19 -2.98 14.22
CA ALA A 48 9.28 -3.66 14.90
C ALA A 48 10.57 -2.82 14.93
N LEU A 49 10.70 -1.84 14.03
CA LEU A 49 11.81 -0.89 14.01
C LEU A 49 11.49 0.33 14.84
N LEU A 50 12.39 0.68 15.76
CA LEU A 50 12.27 1.91 16.53
C LEU A 50 12.63 3.13 15.66
N PRO A 51 11.73 4.13 15.54
CA PRO A 51 12.04 5.35 14.83
C PRO A 51 13.17 6.14 15.51
N GLU A 52 14.03 6.77 14.71
CA GLU A 52 15.08 7.66 15.20
C GLU A 52 14.45 8.93 15.84
N PRO A 53 14.64 9.20 17.14
CA PRO A 53 13.90 10.25 17.86
C PRO A 53 14.03 11.66 17.25
N ARG A 54 15.20 11.98 16.69
CA ARG A 54 15.41 13.29 16.04
C ARG A 54 14.57 13.44 14.77
N ILE A 55 14.39 12.36 14.01
CA ILE A 55 13.56 12.36 12.80
C ILE A 55 12.09 12.46 13.17
N VAL A 56 11.65 11.74 14.21
CA VAL A 56 10.28 11.86 14.74
C VAL A 56 9.97 13.32 15.10
N THR A 57 10.84 13.97 15.87
CA THR A 57 10.65 15.38 16.25
C THR A 57 10.54 16.31 15.04
N MET A 58 11.35 16.07 14.01
CA MET A 58 11.33 16.88 12.78
C MET A 58 10.05 16.65 11.97
N VAL A 59 9.61 15.41 11.83
CA VAL A 59 8.37 15.06 11.11
C VAL A 59 7.15 15.59 11.85
N ASP A 60 7.11 15.47 13.18
CA ASP A 60 6.02 16.00 14.01
C ASP A 60 5.88 17.52 13.86
N ALA A 61 7.00 18.24 13.81
CA ALA A 61 6.98 19.68 13.56
C ALA A 61 6.43 20.02 12.17
N MET A 62 6.89 19.32 11.13
CA MET A 62 6.38 19.49 9.76
C MET A 62 4.88 19.17 9.66
N GLN A 63 4.43 18.12 10.35
CA GLN A 63 3.02 17.75 10.43
C GLN A 63 2.20 18.85 11.09
N ALA A 64 2.67 19.39 12.23
CA ALA A 64 2.00 20.47 12.94
C ALA A 64 1.89 21.73 12.06
N ASP A 65 2.94 22.07 11.30
CA ASP A 65 2.92 23.18 10.34
C ASP A 65 1.87 22.98 9.24
N LEU A 66 1.76 21.76 8.69
CA LEU A 66 0.74 21.43 7.68
C LEU A 66 -0.68 21.52 8.25
N VAL A 67 -0.89 21.03 9.48
CA VAL A 67 -2.19 21.09 10.16
C VAL A 67 -2.61 22.55 10.42
N ALA A 68 -1.65 23.41 10.79
CA ALA A 68 -1.90 24.81 11.10
C ALA A 68 -2.07 25.69 9.84
N ASP A 69 -1.50 25.29 8.69
CA ASP A 69 -1.60 26.04 7.44
C ASP A 69 -3.06 26.02 6.92
N PRO A 70 -3.73 27.19 6.80
CA PRO A 70 -5.10 27.27 6.29
C PRO A 70 -5.31 26.64 4.90
N LYS A 71 -4.25 26.56 4.09
CA LYS A 71 -4.28 25.90 2.78
C LYS A 71 -4.52 24.39 2.89
N TYR A 72 -4.00 23.75 3.93
CA TYR A 72 -4.04 22.29 4.11
C TYR A 72 -4.92 21.84 5.27
N ALA A 73 -5.30 22.73 6.19
CA ALA A 73 -6.09 22.43 7.39
C ALA A 73 -7.35 21.59 7.14
N ALA A 74 -7.98 21.72 5.96
CA ALA A 74 -9.15 20.91 5.57
C ALA A 74 -8.82 19.40 5.44
N LEU A 75 -7.59 19.05 5.05
CA LEU A 75 -7.15 17.65 4.92
C LEU A 75 -7.04 16.96 6.29
N PHE A 76 -6.84 17.71 7.36
CA PHE A 76 -6.64 17.18 8.70
C PHE A 76 -7.93 17.16 9.54
N GLN A 77 -9.06 17.56 8.96
CA GLN A 77 -10.35 17.46 9.63
C GLN A 77 -10.79 16.00 9.77
N ARG A 78 -11.38 15.67 10.91
CA ARG A 78 -11.97 14.37 11.16
C ARG A 78 -13.18 14.16 10.25
N ILE A 79 -13.17 13.08 9.48
CA ILE A 79 -14.29 12.63 8.64
C ILE A 79 -14.95 11.36 9.18
N GLY A 80 -14.30 10.65 10.10
CA GLY A 80 -14.83 9.42 10.68
C GLY A 80 -13.93 8.81 11.73
N ALA A 81 -14.19 7.55 12.06
CA ALA A 81 -13.30 6.72 12.87
C ALA A 81 -13.41 5.23 12.52
N ALA A 82 -12.32 4.50 12.67
CA ALA A 82 -12.28 3.05 12.59
C ALA A 82 -11.99 2.43 13.96
N GLN A 83 -12.66 1.32 14.29
CA GLN A 83 -12.40 0.58 15.54
C GLN A 83 -11.20 -0.37 15.42
N VAL A 84 -10.91 -0.79 14.19
CA VAL A 84 -9.83 -1.69 13.82
C VAL A 84 -9.03 -1.07 12.68
N GLU A 85 -7.86 -1.61 12.39
CA GLU A 85 -7.10 -1.18 11.23
C GLU A 85 -7.82 -1.61 9.94
N LEU A 86 -7.97 -0.69 9.00
CA LEU A 86 -8.39 -1.01 7.64
C LEU A 86 -7.12 -1.36 6.85
N SER A 87 -6.66 -2.61 7.01
CA SER A 87 -5.39 -3.08 6.45
C SER A 87 -5.47 -3.35 4.94
N THR A 88 -4.34 -3.13 4.26
CA THR A 88 -4.06 -3.54 2.87
C THR A 88 -3.35 -4.89 2.78
N ASP A 89 -3.02 -5.52 3.92
CA ASP A 89 -2.39 -6.84 3.93
C ASP A 89 -3.29 -7.87 3.24
N GLY A 90 -2.69 -8.69 2.39
CA GLY A 90 -3.40 -9.68 1.58
C GLY A 90 -3.87 -9.18 0.21
N GLN A 91 -3.87 -7.86 -0.07
CA GLN A 91 -4.51 -7.32 -1.30
C GLN A 91 -3.96 -7.85 -2.63
N PHE A 92 -2.73 -8.38 -2.67
CA PHE A 92 -2.11 -8.95 -3.87
C PHE A 92 -2.22 -10.48 -3.96
N ALA A 93 -2.75 -11.13 -2.93
CA ALA A 93 -2.83 -12.59 -2.83
C ALA A 93 -4.23 -13.10 -2.39
N GLY A 94 -5.15 -12.19 -2.06
CA GLY A 94 -6.47 -12.51 -1.52
C GLY A 94 -7.19 -11.27 -1.01
N GLU A 95 -7.91 -11.42 0.09
CA GLU A 95 -8.71 -10.34 0.67
C GLU A 95 -7.88 -9.38 1.54
N ALA A 96 -8.33 -8.14 1.60
CA ALA A 96 -7.82 -7.10 2.49
C ALA A 96 -8.99 -6.36 3.15
N VAL A 97 -8.85 -5.99 4.42
CA VAL A 97 -9.93 -5.36 5.21
C VAL A 97 -10.39 -4.05 4.58
N LEU A 98 -9.45 -3.20 4.15
CA LEU A 98 -9.77 -1.94 3.46
C LEU A 98 -10.52 -2.19 2.14
N GLY A 99 -10.06 -3.17 1.34
CA GLY A 99 -10.68 -3.54 0.08
C GLY A 99 -12.12 -4.01 0.27
N ASN A 100 -12.35 -4.94 1.20
CA ASN A 100 -13.68 -5.45 1.51
C ASN A 100 -14.62 -4.32 1.95
N PHE A 101 -14.18 -3.47 2.88
CA PHE A 101 -14.96 -2.34 3.38
C PHE A 101 -15.40 -1.38 2.25
N VAL A 102 -14.47 -0.96 1.40
CA VAL A 102 -14.75 0.00 0.32
C VAL A 102 -15.64 -0.63 -0.76
N LEU A 103 -15.36 -1.87 -1.14
CA LEU A 103 -16.12 -2.55 -2.18
C LEU A 103 -17.54 -2.87 -1.72
N ASP A 104 -17.77 -3.20 -0.45
CA ASP A 104 -19.12 -3.41 0.07
C ASP A 104 -19.97 -2.14 0.07
N ILE A 105 -19.41 -1.01 0.52
CA ILE A 105 -20.10 0.29 0.48
C ILE A 105 -20.43 0.67 -0.95
N THR A 106 -19.45 0.53 -1.86
CA THR A 106 -19.61 0.92 -3.26
C THR A 106 -20.61 0.02 -3.98
N ARG A 107 -20.56 -1.29 -3.74
CA ARG A 107 -21.50 -2.28 -4.26
C ARG A 107 -22.94 -1.95 -3.84
N ALA A 108 -23.13 -1.67 -2.55
CA ALA A 108 -24.44 -1.32 -2.00
C ALA A 108 -24.97 0.00 -2.58
N ALA A 109 -24.13 1.04 -2.64
CA ALA A 109 -24.50 2.35 -3.19
C ALA A 109 -24.82 2.28 -4.70
N ALA A 110 -24.13 1.42 -5.44
CA ALA A 110 -24.38 1.20 -6.87
C ALA A 110 -25.58 0.27 -7.15
N GLY A 111 -26.14 -0.39 -6.13
CA GLY A 111 -27.19 -1.40 -6.30
C GLY A 111 -26.74 -2.63 -7.09
N ALA A 112 -25.45 -2.95 -7.07
CA ALA A 112 -24.87 -4.06 -7.81
C ALA A 112 -24.81 -5.35 -6.99
N GLN A 113 -24.81 -6.51 -7.64
CA GLN A 113 -24.62 -7.81 -6.99
C GLN A 113 -23.15 -8.10 -6.67
N MET A 114 -22.23 -7.46 -7.40
CA MET A 114 -20.79 -7.65 -7.29
C MET A 114 -20.08 -6.33 -7.55
N MET A 115 -18.96 -6.11 -6.87
CA MET A 115 -18.05 -4.99 -7.13
C MET A 115 -16.63 -5.54 -7.14
N VAL A 116 -15.84 -5.13 -8.13
CA VAL A 116 -14.42 -5.50 -8.25
C VAL A 116 -13.58 -4.24 -8.39
N SER A 117 -12.34 -4.32 -7.91
CA SER A 117 -11.33 -3.29 -8.11
C SER A 117 -9.96 -3.95 -8.13
N THR A 118 -9.00 -3.33 -8.82
CA THR A 118 -7.61 -3.78 -8.77
C THR A 118 -7.00 -3.40 -7.42
N ALA A 119 -6.11 -4.26 -6.90
CA ALA A 119 -5.37 -4.01 -5.66
C ALA A 119 -4.64 -2.65 -5.66
N SER A 120 -4.21 -2.19 -6.84
CA SER A 120 -3.54 -0.89 -7.04
C SER A 120 -4.40 0.34 -6.71
N SER A 121 -5.71 0.17 -6.49
CA SER A 121 -6.60 1.25 -6.04
C SER A 121 -6.38 1.62 -4.56
N PHE A 122 -5.79 0.72 -3.77
CA PHE A 122 -5.55 0.88 -2.35
C PHE A 122 -4.04 0.94 -2.08
N ARG A 123 -3.57 2.03 -1.47
CA ARG A 123 -2.13 2.34 -1.39
C ARG A 123 -1.55 2.27 0.01
N GLU A 124 -2.36 2.58 1.02
CA GLU A 124 -1.95 2.62 2.42
C GLU A 124 -3.08 2.10 3.32
N PRO A 125 -2.76 1.41 4.43
CA PRO A 125 -3.75 1.07 5.44
C PRO A 125 -4.25 2.33 6.17
N ILE A 126 -5.44 2.23 6.78
CA ILE A 126 -5.95 3.28 7.67
C ILE A 126 -5.92 2.75 9.11
N ALA A 127 -5.14 3.40 9.96
CA ALA A 127 -5.00 3.03 11.36
C ALA A 127 -6.32 3.14 12.14
N PRO A 128 -6.47 2.39 13.25
CA PRO A 128 -7.60 2.57 14.17
C PRO A 128 -7.65 3.99 14.73
N GLY A 129 -8.85 4.45 15.09
CA GLY A 129 -9.09 5.77 15.68
C GLY A 129 -9.65 6.76 14.66
N THR A 130 -9.29 8.04 14.82
CA THR A 130 -9.79 9.13 13.97
C THR A 130 -9.31 8.97 12.53
N ILE A 131 -10.23 9.07 11.58
CA ILE A 131 -9.92 9.13 10.15
C ILE A 131 -10.01 10.58 9.70
N THR A 132 -8.95 11.06 9.06
CA THR A 132 -8.88 12.37 8.41
C THR A 132 -9.06 12.26 6.90
N GLU A 133 -9.35 13.38 6.25
CA GLU A 133 -9.39 13.45 4.78
C GLU A 133 -8.02 13.11 4.14
N GLU A 134 -6.92 13.47 4.80
CA GLU A 134 -5.56 13.08 4.42
C GLU A 134 -5.40 11.56 4.44
N ALA A 135 -5.75 10.90 5.55
CA ALA A 135 -5.61 9.45 5.67
C ALA A 135 -6.45 8.72 4.61
N TYR A 136 -7.67 9.22 4.35
CA TYR A 136 -8.51 8.71 3.27
C TYR A 136 -7.86 8.86 1.88
N ARG A 137 -7.30 10.05 1.57
CA ARG A 137 -6.62 10.30 0.29
C ARG A 137 -5.31 9.54 0.14
N ALA A 138 -4.58 9.29 1.23
CA ALA A 138 -3.39 8.45 1.20
C ALA A 138 -3.76 6.99 0.87
N ALA A 139 -4.81 6.47 1.52
CA ALA A 139 -5.30 5.12 1.29
C ALA A 139 -5.89 4.92 -0.13
N MET A 140 -6.64 5.91 -0.64
CA MET A 140 -7.30 5.87 -1.95
C MET A 140 -7.09 7.19 -2.72
N PRO A 141 -5.92 7.39 -3.34
CA PRO A 141 -5.53 8.68 -3.91
C PRO A 141 -6.18 9.00 -5.26
N TYR A 142 -6.78 8.00 -5.90
CA TYR A 142 -7.29 8.15 -7.26
C TYR A 142 -8.78 8.47 -7.26
N PRO A 143 -9.21 9.54 -7.95
CA PRO A 143 -10.62 9.85 -8.13
C PRO A 143 -11.23 8.93 -9.20
N ASN A 144 -11.28 7.62 -8.90
CA ASN A 144 -11.81 6.60 -9.78
C ASN A 144 -13.33 6.78 -9.96
N LYS A 145 -13.82 6.42 -11.15
CA LYS A 145 -15.26 6.41 -11.45
C LYS A 145 -15.82 5.01 -11.19
N VAL A 146 -17.00 4.95 -10.60
CA VAL A 146 -17.77 3.71 -10.48
C VAL A 146 -18.55 3.50 -11.79
N LEU A 147 -18.34 2.36 -12.43
CA LEU A 147 -19.03 1.97 -13.66
C LEU A 147 -19.87 0.72 -13.37
N VAL A 148 -21.12 0.73 -13.81
CA VAL A 148 -22.06 -0.38 -13.57
C VAL A 148 -22.43 -1.00 -14.91
N TYR A 149 -22.26 -2.32 -15.01
CA TYR A 149 -22.56 -3.10 -16.20
C TYR A 149 -23.39 -4.33 -15.83
N THR A 150 -24.31 -4.71 -16.71
CA THR A 150 -25.01 -6.00 -16.62
C THR A 150 -24.22 -7.05 -17.39
N LEU A 151 -23.81 -8.11 -16.71
CA LEU A 151 -23.04 -9.21 -17.27
C LEU A 151 -23.80 -10.52 -17.10
N SER A 152 -23.62 -11.45 -18.03
CA SER A 152 -24.02 -12.84 -17.84
C SER A 152 -23.08 -13.56 -16.88
N GLY A 153 -23.52 -14.68 -16.29
CA GLY A 153 -22.68 -15.49 -15.40
C GLY A 153 -21.38 -15.96 -16.06
N ALA A 154 -21.40 -16.26 -17.36
CA ALA A 154 -20.19 -16.64 -18.11
C ALA A 154 -19.18 -15.49 -18.20
N GLN A 155 -19.66 -14.25 -18.40
CA GLN A 155 -18.80 -13.07 -18.45
C GLN A 155 -18.19 -12.76 -17.07
N VAL A 156 -18.95 -12.98 -16.00
CA VAL A 156 -18.43 -12.87 -14.62
C VAL A 156 -17.34 -13.89 -14.38
N GLN A 157 -17.53 -15.16 -14.80
CA GLN A 157 -16.49 -16.19 -14.65
C GLN A 157 -15.23 -15.82 -15.43
N THR A 158 -15.35 -15.40 -16.69
CA THR A 158 -14.20 -14.96 -17.49
C THR A 158 -13.44 -13.83 -16.82
N LEU A 159 -14.14 -12.84 -16.25
CA LEU A 159 -13.51 -11.75 -15.51
C LEU A 159 -12.70 -12.27 -14.30
N LEU A 160 -13.26 -13.22 -13.54
CA LEU A 160 -12.59 -13.81 -12.39
C LEU A 160 -11.38 -14.65 -12.78
N ASP A 161 -11.44 -15.36 -13.91
CA ASP A 161 -10.32 -16.18 -14.41
C ASP A 161 -9.12 -15.35 -14.87
N TYR A 162 -9.28 -14.04 -15.09
CA TYR A 162 -8.19 -13.11 -15.41
C TYR A 162 -7.47 -12.55 -14.18
N SER A 163 -8.08 -12.67 -13.00
CA SER A 163 -7.57 -12.08 -11.75
C SER A 163 -6.67 -13.04 -10.99
#